data_AF-A0A813TDJ9-F1
#
_entry.id   AF-A0A813TDJ9-F1
#
_cell.length_a   1.000
_cell.length_b   1.000
_cell.length_c   1.000
_cell.angle_alpha   90.00
_cell.angle_beta   90.00
_cell.angle_gamma   90.00
#
_symmetry.space_group_name_H-M   'P 1'
#
loop_
_entity.id
_entity.type
_entity.pdbx_description
1 polymer ?
#
loop_
_entity_poly.entity_id
_entity_poly.type
_entity_poly.pdbx_seq_one_letter_code
_entity_poly.pdbx_strand_id
1 'polypeptide(L)'
;MACQTSPLYEQTKNEIIQLFISPNLYSVDGGLTLTELCREYSKRYEDRNIPHQELGFETLTRLLKTMGDVIKLNYEEWPAKCYLISKANEEEKSESSQKKLYEETKNRLVQLLMSSPLLSTDGGLTLTELCQEYKRCYGNAHIPHEEFGFEKLTRFLRSMKDLIQMKNDETPMRLYLATKVKQDENRLRKVSMTTKIL
;
A
#
# COMPACT_ATOMS: atom_id res chain seq x y z
N MET A 1 -5.76 -35.03 -21.11
CA MET A 1 -4.84 -35.02 -19.95
C MET A 1 -3.75 -34.00 -20.24
N ALA A 2 -3.56 -33.01 -19.39
CA ALA A 2 -2.46 -32.06 -19.55
C ALA A 2 -1.14 -32.76 -19.16
N CYS A 3 -0.13 -32.70 -20.03
CA CYS A 3 1.14 -33.39 -19.83
C CYS A 3 2.18 -32.38 -19.32
N GLN A 4 2.23 -32.18 -17.99
CA GLN A 4 3.22 -31.31 -17.34
C GLN A 4 4.66 -31.81 -17.54
N THR A 5 4.84 -33.06 -17.97
CA THR A 5 6.15 -33.65 -18.28
C THR A 5 6.52 -33.55 -19.75
N SER A 6 5.71 -32.87 -20.58
CA SER A 6 6.00 -32.69 -22.00
C SER A 6 7.17 -31.71 -22.19
N PRO A 7 8.12 -31.98 -23.11
CA PRO A 7 9.16 -31.00 -23.48
C PRO A 7 8.57 -29.65 -23.90
N LEU A 8 7.40 -29.65 -24.56
CA LEU A 8 6.71 -28.43 -24.95
C LEU A 8 6.25 -27.61 -23.74
N TYR A 9 5.82 -28.27 -22.65
CA TYR A 9 5.39 -27.57 -21.43
C TYR A 9 6.54 -26.81 -20.79
N GLU A 10 7.68 -27.47 -20.61
CA GLU A 10 8.88 -26.85 -20.04
C GLU A 10 9.43 -25.74 -20.95
N GLN A 11 9.38 -25.92 -22.27
CA GLN A 11 9.72 -24.85 -23.21
C GLN A 11 8.81 -23.63 -23.04
N THR A 12 7.48 -23.83 -23.07
CA THR A 12 6.52 -22.73 -22.90
C THR A 12 6.66 -22.05 -21.54
N LYS A 13 6.89 -22.81 -20.46
CA LYS A 13 7.15 -22.28 -19.12
C LYS A 13 8.38 -21.35 -19.13
N ASN A 14 9.49 -21.81 -19.71
CA ASN A 14 10.71 -21.02 -19.81
C ASN A 14 10.54 -19.77 -20.66
N GLU A 15 9.84 -19.87 -21.79
CA GLU A 15 9.53 -18.72 -22.65
C GLU A 15 8.70 -17.67 -21.91
N ILE A 16 7.68 -18.08 -21.17
CA ILE A 16 6.88 -17.16 -20.34
C ILE A 16 7.77 -16.50 -19.27
N ILE A 17 8.61 -17.26 -18.56
CA ILE A 17 9.54 -16.69 -17.56
C ILE A 17 10.46 -15.64 -18.21
N GLN A 18 10.97 -15.91 -19.41
CA GLN A 18 11.85 -14.99 -20.14
C GLN A 18 11.17 -13.67 -20.54
N LEU A 19 9.83 -13.65 -20.68
CA LEU A 19 9.09 -12.41 -20.90
C LEU A 19 9.16 -11.51 -19.67
N PHE A 20 8.97 -12.06 -18.47
CA PHE A 20 9.00 -11.29 -17.23
C PHE A 20 10.39 -10.81 -16.80
N ILE A 21 11.45 -11.47 -17.28
CA ILE A 21 12.84 -11.04 -17.07
C ILE A 21 13.22 -9.91 -18.04
N SER A 22 12.48 -9.73 -19.13
CA SER A 22 12.82 -8.73 -20.15
C SER A 22 12.70 -7.31 -19.59
N PRO A 23 13.74 -6.46 -19.70
CA PRO A 23 13.71 -5.09 -19.20
C PRO A 23 12.74 -4.17 -19.98
N ASN A 24 12.18 -4.64 -21.10
CA ASN A 24 11.22 -3.88 -21.90
C ASN A 24 9.76 -4.13 -21.49
N LEU A 25 9.50 -5.11 -20.61
CA LEU A 25 8.16 -5.47 -20.14
C LEU A 25 7.82 -4.83 -18.78
N TYR A 26 8.51 -3.76 -18.39
CA TYR A 26 8.17 -2.99 -17.19
C TYR A 26 6.80 -2.34 -17.34
N SER A 27 5.75 -3.05 -16.92
CA SER A 27 4.59 -2.39 -16.32
C SER A 27 5.08 -1.69 -15.05
N VAL A 28 4.55 -0.49 -14.79
CA VAL A 28 4.88 0.32 -13.59
C VAL A 28 4.68 -0.48 -12.30
N ASP A 29 3.83 -1.51 -12.34
CA ASP A 29 3.43 -2.32 -11.19
C ASP A 29 3.96 -3.77 -11.22
N GLY A 30 4.99 -4.08 -12.01
CA GLY A 30 5.71 -5.37 -11.93
C GLY A 30 5.00 -6.62 -12.48
N GLY A 31 3.71 -6.55 -12.82
CA GLY A 31 2.90 -7.64 -13.39
C GLY A 31 2.38 -7.39 -14.81
N LEU A 32 1.91 -8.46 -15.46
CA LEU A 32 1.28 -8.40 -16.79
C LEU A 32 -0.16 -8.90 -16.71
N THR A 33 -1.08 -8.24 -17.39
CA THR A 33 -2.40 -8.81 -17.65
C THR A 33 -2.29 -10.01 -18.61
N LEU A 34 -3.29 -10.88 -18.66
CA LEU A 34 -3.29 -12.01 -19.62
C LEU A 34 -3.21 -11.54 -21.08
N THR A 35 -3.87 -10.41 -21.40
CA THR A 35 -3.83 -9.82 -22.74
C THR A 35 -2.44 -9.29 -23.07
N GLU A 36 -1.79 -8.61 -22.13
CA GLU A 36 -0.41 -8.14 -22.31
C GLU A 36 0.56 -9.31 -22.44
N LEU A 37 0.42 -10.34 -21.60
CA LEU A 37 1.24 -11.55 -21.69
C LEU A 37 1.13 -12.20 -23.08
N CYS A 38 -0.08 -12.39 -23.60
CA CYS A 38 -0.29 -12.91 -24.95
C CYS A 38 0.35 -12.00 -26.01
N ARG A 39 0.16 -10.68 -25.92
CA ARG A 39 0.71 -9.72 -26.87
C ARG A 39 2.23 -9.75 -26.89
N GLU A 40 2.87 -9.73 -25.73
CA GLU A 40 4.32 -9.72 -25.63
C GLU A 40 4.93 -11.07 -26.00
N TYR A 41 4.24 -12.18 -25.72
CA TYR A 41 4.62 -13.50 -26.21
C TYR A 41 4.59 -13.55 -27.75
N SER A 42 3.47 -13.14 -28.36
CA SER A 42 3.31 -13.07 -29.81
C SER A 42 4.41 -12.22 -30.46
N LYS A 43 4.65 -11.02 -29.91
CA LYS A 43 5.68 -10.11 -30.40
C LYS A 43 7.09 -10.71 -30.33
N ARG A 44 7.40 -11.48 -29.28
CA ARG A 44 8.75 -12.05 -29.08
C ARG A 44 8.99 -13.33 -29.86
N TYR A 45 7.93 -14.11 -30.09
CA TYR A 45 8.04 -15.46 -30.64
C TYR A 45 7.41 -15.58 -32.04
N GLU A 46 7.57 -14.55 -32.88
CA GLU A 46 7.18 -14.56 -34.30
C GLU A 46 5.67 -14.81 -34.52
N ASP A 47 4.84 -14.01 -33.84
CA ASP A 47 3.37 -14.06 -33.93
C ASP A 47 2.74 -15.39 -33.50
N ARG A 48 3.49 -16.20 -32.73
CA ARG A 48 2.97 -17.42 -32.12
C ARG A 48 2.12 -17.09 -30.90
N ASN A 49 1.00 -17.81 -30.76
CA ASN A 49 0.21 -17.79 -29.54
C ASN A 49 0.80 -18.75 -28.50
N ILE A 50 0.54 -18.47 -27.21
CA ILE A 50 0.90 -19.40 -26.13
C ILE A 50 0.14 -20.72 -26.34
N PRO A 51 0.84 -21.87 -26.50
CA PRO A 51 0.24 -23.14 -26.96
C PRO A 51 -0.51 -23.89 -25.86
N HIS A 52 -1.32 -23.19 -25.06
CA HIS A 52 -2.05 -23.79 -23.94
C HIS A 52 -3.00 -24.92 -24.38
N GLN A 53 -3.65 -24.79 -25.54
CA GLN A 53 -4.53 -25.83 -26.09
C GLN A 53 -3.76 -27.08 -26.54
N GLU A 54 -2.60 -26.90 -27.19
CA GLU A 54 -1.71 -28.00 -27.60
C GLU A 54 -1.16 -28.75 -26.39
N LEU A 55 -0.96 -28.04 -25.29
CA LEU A 55 -0.56 -28.59 -23.99
C LEU A 55 -1.73 -29.27 -23.24
N GLY A 56 -2.95 -29.25 -23.79
CA GLY A 56 -4.14 -29.87 -23.22
C GLY A 56 -4.86 -29.03 -22.16
N PHE A 57 -4.61 -27.72 -22.12
CA PHE A 57 -5.30 -26.77 -21.25
C PHE A 57 -6.40 -26.04 -22.00
N GLU A 58 -7.58 -25.98 -21.39
CA GLU A 58 -8.75 -25.30 -21.96
C GLU A 58 -8.54 -23.77 -22.07
N THR A 59 -7.77 -23.19 -21.14
CA THR A 59 -7.51 -21.75 -21.09
C THR A 59 -6.08 -21.46 -20.66
N LEU A 60 -5.55 -20.30 -21.08
CA LEU A 60 -4.26 -19.79 -20.60
C LEU A 60 -4.23 -19.67 -19.07
N THR A 61 -5.32 -19.25 -18.44
CA THR A 61 -5.40 -19.17 -16.97
C THR A 61 -5.17 -20.54 -16.31
N ARG A 62 -5.69 -21.64 -16.90
CA ARG A 62 -5.42 -22.99 -16.38
C ARG A 62 -3.96 -23.40 -16.55
N LEU A 63 -3.34 -23.08 -17.69
CA LEU A 63 -1.90 -23.30 -17.91
C LEU A 63 -1.05 -22.56 -16.86
N LEU A 64 -1.33 -21.27 -16.64
CA LEU A 64 -0.59 -20.45 -15.67
C LEU A 64 -0.80 -20.92 -14.23
N LYS A 65 -2.00 -21.39 -13.87
CA LYS A 65 -2.26 -22.00 -12.56
C LYS A 65 -1.40 -23.25 -12.31
N THR A 66 -1.09 -24.04 -13.34
CA THR A 66 -0.19 -25.18 -13.18
C THR A 66 1.28 -24.80 -13.06
N MET A 67 1.63 -23.58 -13.45
CA MET A 67 2.95 -22.97 -13.25
C MET A 67 3.04 -22.22 -11.91
N GLY A 68 2.26 -22.62 -10.90
CA GLY A 68 2.17 -21.96 -9.60
C GLY A 68 3.45 -21.96 -8.77
N ASP A 69 4.51 -22.61 -9.25
CA ASP A 69 5.87 -22.58 -8.70
C ASP A 69 6.71 -21.40 -9.24
N VAL A 70 6.31 -20.83 -10.38
CA VAL A 70 7.01 -19.70 -11.02
C VAL A 70 6.13 -18.48 -11.25
N ILE A 71 4.82 -18.66 -11.41
CA ILE A 71 3.86 -17.60 -11.72
C ILE A 71 2.76 -17.54 -10.67
N LYS A 72 2.49 -16.33 -10.18
CA LYS A 72 1.34 -16.02 -9.33
C LYS A 72 0.29 -15.26 -10.12
N LEU A 73 -0.98 -15.62 -9.93
CA LEU A 73 -2.13 -14.91 -10.50
C LEU A 73 -2.80 -14.08 -9.41
N ASN A 74 -2.96 -12.78 -9.65
CA ASN A 74 -3.73 -11.87 -8.79
C ASN A 74 -5.10 -11.61 -9.44
N TYR A 75 -6.15 -11.90 -8.68
CA TYR A 75 -7.55 -11.70 -9.08
C TYR A 75 -8.20 -10.49 -8.39
N GLU A 76 -7.48 -9.80 -7.50
CA GLU A 76 -7.98 -8.61 -6.80
C GLU A 76 -8.06 -7.40 -7.74
N GLU A 77 -7.25 -7.39 -8.80
CA GLU A 77 -7.29 -6.40 -9.86
C GLU A 77 -7.97 -6.97 -11.12
N TRP A 78 -8.81 -6.16 -11.78
CA TRP A 78 -9.44 -6.50 -13.05
C TRP A 78 -8.96 -5.57 -14.17
N PRO A 79 -8.41 -6.11 -15.28
CA PRO A 79 -8.23 -7.53 -15.57
C PRO A 79 -7.16 -8.21 -14.70
N ALA A 80 -7.32 -9.52 -14.48
CA ALA A 80 -6.39 -10.30 -13.65
C ALA A 80 -4.94 -10.19 -14.15
N LYS A 81 -4.01 -9.96 -13.21
CA LYS A 81 -2.58 -9.82 -13.46
C LYS A 81 -1.83 -11.10 -13.09
N CYS A 82 -0.71 -11.34 -13.75
CA CYS A 82 0.22 -12.42 -13.48
C CYS A 82 1.63 -11.86 -13.20
N TYR A 83 2.34 -12.52 -12.28
CA TYR A 83 3.63 -12.07 -11.75
C TYR A 83 4.59 -13.26 -11.67
N LEU A 84 5.89 -13.02 -11.82
CA LEU A 84 6.89 -14.01 -11.40
C LEU A 84 6.93 -14.09 -9.87
N ILE A 85 6.96 -15.29 -9.31
CA ILE A 85 6.98 -15.51 -7.86
C ILE A 85 8.22 -14.92 -7.20
N SER A 86 9.37 -14.90 -7.89
CA SER A 86 10.56 -14.21 -7.38
C SER A 86 10.31 -12.71 -7.13
N LYS A 87 9.46 -12.07 -7.95
CA LYS A 87 9.04 -10.68 -7.77
C LYS A 87 7.84 -10.51 -6.84
N ALA A 88 6.86 -11.41 -6.91
CA ALA A 88 5.69 -11.36 -6.03
C ALA A 88 6.06 -11.49 -4.55
N ASN A 89 7.09 -12.26 -4.24
CA ASN A 89 7.61 -12.37 -2.87
C ASN A 89 8.35 -11.10 -2.42
N GLU A 90 8.96 -10.34 -3.33
CA GLU A 90 9.57 -9.04 -3.00
C GLU A 90 8.49 -7.98 -2.76
N GLU A 91 7.43 -7.96 -3.56
CA GLU A 91 6.28 -7.06 -3.37
C GLU A 91 5.53 -7.38 -2.07
N GLU A 92 5.21 -8.64 -1.77
CA GLU A 92 4.53 -9.01 -0.52
C GLU A 92 5.42 -8.80 0.72
N LYS A 93 6.74 -8.96 0.61
CA LYS A 93 7.67 -8.71 1.72
C LYS A 93 7.94 -7.22 1.92
N SER A 94 7.98 -6.44 0.85
CA SER A 94 8.12 -4.98 0.89
C SER A 94 6.84 -4.32 1.41
N GLU A 95 5.68 -4.71 0.89
CA GLU A 95 4.37 -4.18 1.31
C GLU A 95 4.04 -4.59 2.74
N SER A 96 4.36 -5.83 3.16
CA SER A 96 4.21 -6.23 4.56
C SER A 96 5.12 -5.42 5.50
N SER A 97 6.32 -5.03 5.07
CA SER A 97 7.27 -4.32 5.92
C SER A 97 6.93 -2.83 6.00
N GLN A 98 6.57 -2.21 4.87
CA GLN A 98 6.09 -0.83 4.82
C GLN A 98 4.78 -0.65 5.56
N LYS A 99 3.82 -1.58 5.42
CA LYS A 99 2.56 -1.55 6.17
C LYS A 99 2.79 -1.69 7.69
N LYS A 100 3.73 -2.56 8.10
CA LYS A 100 4.12 -2.67 9.51
C LYS A 100 4.73 -1.38 10.02
N LEU A 101 5.67 -0.77 9.28
CA LEU A 101 6.30 0.49 9.65
C LEU A 101 5.31 1.66 9.68
N TYR A 102 4.35 1.69 8.75
CA TYR A 102 3.28 2.68 8.71
C TYR A 102 2.39 2.58 9.95
N GLU A 103 1.89 1.39 10.28
CA GLU A 103 1.05 1.18 11.46
C GLU A 103 1.81 1.42 12.76
N GLU A 104 3.09 1.03 12.83
CA GLU A 104 3.94 1.34 13.97
C GLU A 104 4.12 2.86 14.15
N THR A 105 4.43 3.58 13.08
CA THR A 105 4.59 5.05 13.10
C THR A 105 3.29 5.74 13.51
N LYS A 106 2.16 5.28 12.95
CA LYS A 106 0.82 5.76 13.31
C LYS A 106 0.52 5.55 14.79
N ASN A 107 0.80 4.37 15.33
CA ASN A 107 0.62 4.08 16.75
C ASN A 107 1.50 4.96 17.65
N ARG A 108 2.76 5.18 17.23
CA ARG A 108 3.70 6.07 17.93
C ARG A 108 3.21 7.51 17.99
N LEU A 109 2.64 8.02 16.89
CA LEU A 109 2.05 9.36 16.82
C LEU A 109 0.82 9.49 17.73
N VAL A 110 -0.07 8.49 17.72
CA VAL A 110 -1.23 8.47 18.62
C VAL A 110 -0.79 8.43 20.09
N GLN A 111 0.18 7.59 20.44
CA GLN A 111 0.72 7.51 21.80
C GLN A 111 1.35 8.83 22.25
N LEU A 112 2.08 9.51 21.36
CA LEU A 112 2.66 10.82 21.63
C LEU A 112 1.58 11.86 21.87
N LEU A 113 0.55 11.92 21.02
CA LEU A 113 -0.57 12.84 21.23
C LEU A 113 -1.42 12.46 22.47
N MET A 114 -1.48 11.20 22.89
CA MET A 114 -2.19 10.85 24.13
C MET A 114 -1.39 11.24 25.37
N SER A 115 -0.07 11.10 25.32
CA SER A 115 0.83 11.29 26.46
C SER A 115 1.45 12.69 26.54
N SER A 116 1.34 13.52 25.50
CA SER A 116 1.95 14.83 25.49
C SER A 116 1.28 15.76 26.52
N PRO A 117 2.04 16.28 27.50
CA PRO A 117 1.52 17.24 28.48
C PRO A 117 1.13 18.56 27.81
N LEU A 118 1.63 18.84 26.61
CA LEU A 118 1.28 20.02 25.81
C LEU A 118 -0.18 19.98 25.32
N LEU A 119 -0.81 18.80 25.27
CA LEU A 119 -2.24 18.64 24.96
C LEU A 119 -3.16 18.85 26.15
N SER A 120 -2.62 19.01 27.36
CA SER A 120 -3.39 19.32 28.56
C SER A 120 -3.79 20.80 28.62
N THR A 121 -3.15 21.64 27.82
CA THR A 121 -3.57 23.00 27.51
C THR A 121 -4.30 23.00 26.18
N ASP A 122 -5.44 23.69 26.08
CA ASP A 122 -6.43 23.67 24.97
C ASP A 122 -5.91 23.95 23.53
N GLY A 123 -4.59 24.02 23.32
CA GLY A 123 -3.96 24.44 22.09
C GLY A 123 -3.65 23.36 21.05
N GLY A 124 -3.66 22.06 21.34
CA GLY A 124 -3.11 21.10 20.36
C GLY A 124 -1.58 21.22 20.20
N LEU A 125 -0.97 20.38 19.36
CA LEU A 125 0.46 20.48 19.01
C LEU A 125 0.65 21.15 17.65
N THR A 126 1.62 22.04 17.53
CA THR A 126 2.14 22.46 16.22
C THR A 126 2.96 21.34 15.57
N LEU A 127 3.19 21.43 14.26
CA LEU A 127 4.05 20.48 13.54
C LEU A 127 5.48 20.44 14.11
N THR A 128 6.01 21.61 14.48
CA THR A 128 7.35 21.74 15.07
C THR A 128 7.42 21.02 16.41
N GLU A 129 6.43 21.23 17.29
CA GLU A 129 6.34 20.55 18.58
C GLU A 129 6.16 19.04 18.40
N LEU A 130 5.34 18.60 17.42
CA LEU A 130 5.18 17.18 17.11
C LEU A 130 6.51 16.54 16.73
N CYS A 131 7.27 17.16 15.83
CA CYS A 131 8.58 16.65 15.41
C CYS A 131 9.57 16.60 16.57
N GLN A 132 9.61 17.64 17.41
CA GLN A 132 10.47 17.69 18.59
C GLN A 132 10.13 16.59 19.60
N GLU A 133 8.84 16.41 19.89
CA GLU A 133 8.35 15.38 20.80
C GLU A 133 8.61 13.97 20.24
N TYR A 134 8.43 13.78 18.93
CA TYR A 134 8.69 12.48 18.29
C TYR A 134 10.16 12.12 18.39
N LYS A 135 11.04 13.11 18.14
CA LYS A 135 12.48 12.97 18.31
C LYS A 135 12.88 12.70 19.76
N ARG A 136 12.19 13.32 20.72
CA ARG A 136 12.43 13.12 22.15
C ARG A 136 12.06 11.70 22.59
N CYS A 137 10.94 11.17 22.12
CA CYS A 137 10.42 9.85 22.54
C CYS A 137 11.05 8.67 21.80
N TYR A 138 11.36 8.82 20.50
CA TYR A 138 11.80 7.72 19.64
C TYR A 138 13.24 7.89 19.11
N GLY A 139 14.00 8.83 19.70
CA GLY A 139 15.39 9.12 19.35
C GLY A 139 15.53 10.10 18.18
N ASN A 140 16.76 10.28 17.66
CA ASN A 140 17.06 11.22 16.57
C ASN A 140 16.40 10.89 15.20
N ALA A 141 15.40 10.00 15.18
CA ALA A 141 14.61 9.67 13.99
C ALA A 141 13.62 10.78 13.65
N HIS A 142 13.54 11.13 12.37
CA HIS A 142 12.45 11.94 11.84
C HIS A 142 11.22 11.06 11.61
N ILE A 143 10.04 11.66 11.46
CA ILE A 143 8.82 10.91 11.09
C ILE A 143 9.00 10.46 9.63
N PRO A 144 9.02 9.14 9.33
CA PRO A 144 9.42 8.57 8.04
C PRO A 144 8.31 8.67 6.98
N HIS A 145 7.74 9.86 6.81
CA HIS A 145 6.64 10.10 5.88
C HIS A 145 7.03 9.88 4.41
N GLU A 146 8.30 10.15 4.06
CA GLU A 146 8.86 9.93 2.72
C GLU A 146 8.92 8.43 2.37
N GLU A 147 9.21 7.57 3.36
CA GLU A 147 9.24 6.11 3.20
C GLU A 147 7.85 5.52 2.90
N PHE A 148 6.78 6.28 3.19
CA PHE A 148 5.40 5.93 2.86
C PHE A 148 4.90 6.60 1.57
N GLY A 149 5.79 7.26 0.80
CA GLY A 149 5.45 7.92 -0.46
C GLY A 149 4.80 9.30 -0.30
N PHE A 150 4.87 9.93 0.88
CA PHE A 150 4.39 11.29 1.07
C PHE A 150 5.53 12.30 0.93
N GLU A 151 5.38 13.24 0.01
CA GLU A 151 6.33 14.35 -0.20
C GLU A 151 6.43 15.29 1.02
N LYS A 152 5.36 15.39 1.82
CA LYS A 152 5.27 16.32 2.95
C LYS A 152 4.59 15.69 4.15
N LEU A 153 5.14 15.95 5.34
CA LEU A 153 4.60 15.48 6.62
C LEU A 153 3.12 15.90 6.81
N THR A 154 2.74 17.10 6.38
CA THR A 154 1.35 17.56 6.45
C THR A 154 0.40 16.70 5.62
N ARG A 155 0.84 16.21 4.45
CA ARG A 155 0.05 15.33 3.60
C ARG A 155 -0.10 13.94 4.24
N PHE A 156 0.97 13.44 4.85
CA PHE A 156 0.93 12.20 5.63
C PHE A 156 -0.04 12.29 6.81
N LEU A 157 0.04 13.36 7.62
CA LEU A 157 -0.87 13.56 8.75
C LEU A 157 -2.34 13.69 8.30
N ARG A 158 -2.60 14.37 7.18
CA ARG A 158 -3.95 14.46 6.56
C ARG A 158 -4.49 13.11 6.10
N SER A 159 -3.63 12.15 5.75
CA SER A 159 -4.06 10.80 5.38
C SER A 159 -4.68 10.04 6.57
N MET A 160 -4.28 10.38 7.80
CA MET A 160 -4.75 9.80 9.06
C MET A 160 -5.85 10.66 9.71
N LYS A 161 -6.78 11.21 8.92
CA LYS A 161 -7.86 12.13 9.37
C LYS A 161 -8.81 11.53 10.42
N ASP A 162 -8.85 10.21 10.49
CA ASP A 162 -9.59 9.43 11.47
C ASP A 162 -8.96 9.49 12.87
N LEU A 163 -7.64 9.72 12.94
CA LEU A 163 -6.87 9.78 14.18
C LEU A 163 -6.46 11.21 14.54
N ILE A 164 -6.02 11.99 13.56
CA ILE A 164 -5.44 13.31 13.73
C ILE A 164 -6.31 14.33 13.02
N GLN A 165 -6.87 15.27 13.79
CA GLN A 165 -7.52 16.46 13.25
C GLN A 165 -6.53 17.61 13.20
N MET A 166 -6.49 18.28 12.07
CA MET A 166 -5.73 19.50 11.88
C MET A 166 -6.72 20.66 11.92
N LYS A 167 -6.62 21.54 12.93
CA LYS A 167 -7.40 22.77 12.99
C LYS A 167 -6.51 23.97 12.65
N ASN A 168 -7.15 24.96 12.04
CA ASN A 168 -6.63 26.21 11.49
C ASN A 168 -6.08 26.12 10.06
N ASP A 169 -6.62 26.98 9.20
CA ASP A 169 -6.02 27.40 7.92
C ASP A 169 -4.98 28.51 8.12
N GLU A 170 -4.83 29.02 9.36
CA GLU A 170 -3.84 30.04 9.74
C GLU A 170 -2.65 29.44 10.50
N THR A 171 -1.45 29.94 10.19
CA THR A 171 -0.18 29.53 10.82
C THR A 171 -0.03 30.07 12.24
N PRO A 172 0.35 29.23 13.24
CA PRO A 172 0.74 27.83 13.10
C PRO A 172 -0.45 26.85 13.14
N MET A 173 -0.42 25.91 12.20
CA MET A 173 -1.33 24.77 12.13
C MET A 173 -1.24 23.90 13.37
N ARG A 174 -2.38 23.56 13.98
CA ARG A 174 -2.47 22.80 15.23
C ARG A 174 -3.09 21.42 15.03
N LEU A 175 -2.53 20.42 15.70
CA LEU A 175 -2.84 19.00 15.62
C LEU A 175 -3.54 18.55 16.89
N TYR A 176 -4.65 17.81 16.71
CA TYR A 176 -5.49 17.28 17.78
C TYR A 176 -5.76 15.80 17.55
N LEU A 177 -5.97 15.04 18.62
CA LEU A 177 -6.56 13.71 18.50
C LEU A 177 -8.05 13.83 18.16
N ALA A 178 -8.47 13.21 17.06
CA ALA A 178 -9.85 13.24 16.58
C ALA A 178 -10.85 12.72 17.64
N THR A 179 -10.42 11.79 18.50
CA THR A 179 -11.23 11.23 19.59
C THR A 179 -11.49 12.23 20.72
N LYS A 180 -10.51 13.07 21.06
CA LYS A 180 -10.67 14.14 22.07
C LYS A 180 -11.57 15.27 21.56
N VAL A 181 -11.42 15.68 20.29
CA VAL A 181 -12.24 16.76 19.72
C VAL A 181 -13.74 16.46 19.78
N LYS A 182 -14.14 15.20 19.50
CA LYS A 182 -15.55 14.79 19.59
C LYS A 182 -16.12 14.85 21.02
N GLN A 183 -15.28 14.65 22.04
CA GLN A 183 -15.72 14.75 23.44
C GLN A 183 -15.92 16.21 23.83
N ASP A 184 -15.00 17.11 23.46
CA ASP A 184 -15.10 18.53 23.79
C ASP A 184 -16.25 19.24 23.06
N GLU A 185 -16.48 18.93 21.77
CA GLU A 185 -17.64 19.45 21.04
C GLU A 185 -18.97 19.02 21.67
N ASN A 186 -19.05 17.79 22.17
CA ASN A 186 -20.23 17.31 22.89
C ASN A 186 -20.40 17.98 24.26
N ARG A 187 -19.32 18.30 24.98
CA ARG A 187 -19.38 19.05 26.24
C ARG A 187 -19.85 20.48 26.00
N LEU A 188 -19.31 21.17 24.99
CA LEU A 188 -19.71 22.54 24.64
C LEU A 188 -21.18 22.63 24.21
N ARG A 189 -21.69 21.66 23.44
CA ARG A 189 -23.12 21.59 23.08
C ARG A 189 -24.02 21.40 24.30
N LYS A 190 -23.62 20.56 25.26
CA LYS A 190 -24.38 20.37 26.52
C LYS A 190 -24.45 21.64 27.35
N VAL A 191 -23.34 22.39 27.48
CA VAL A 191 -23.33 23.66 28.23
C VAL A 191 -24.18 24.72 27.54
N SER A 192 -24.14 24.82 26.21
CA SER A 192 -24.92 25.81 25.46
C SER A 192 -26.44 25.56 25.49
N MET A 193 -26.88 24.33 25.77
CA MET A 193 -28.31 24.03 25.99
C MET A 193 -28.78 24.39 27.40
N THR A 194 -27.92 24.33 28.42
CA THR A 194 -28.30 24.67 29.80
C THR A 194 -28.39 26.18 30.04
N THR A 195 -27.61 26.99 29.32
CA THR A 195 -27.59 28.46 29.50
C THR A 195 -28.75 29.19 28.78
N LYS A 196 -29.64 28.48 28.07
CA LYS A 196 -30.82 29.06 27.39
C LYS A 196 -32.13 28.98 28.19
N ILE A 197 -32.07 28.60 29.49
CA ILE A 197 -33.26 28.43 30.35
C ILE A 197 -33.25 29.42 31.55
N LEU A 198 -32.65 30.60 31.41
CA LEU A 198 -32.76 31.68 32.39
C LEU A 198 -33.13 32.99 31.71
#